data_AF-A0A7X6UQY3-F1
#
_entry.id   AF-A0A7X6UQY3-F1
#
_cell.length_a   1.000
_cell.length_b   1.000
_cell.length_c   1.000
_cell.angle_alpha   90.00
_cell.angle_beta   90.00
_cell.angle_gamma   90.00
#
_symmetry.space_group_name_H-M   'P 1'
#
loop_
_entity.id
_entity.type
_entity.pdbx_description
1 polymer ?
#
loop_
_entity_poly.entity_id
_entity_poly.type
_entity_poly.pdbx_seq_one_letter_code
_entity_poly.pdbx_strand_id
1 'polypeptide(L)'
;PIQVKIHGIVNDQKSKFAEAEMERERSLNRVSSGDDIDDGIIKQVKVYIASKKKLEVGDKMAGRHGNKGVVAKIVKDEDMPFMPDGTPVDVILNPLGVPSRMNVGQLLETALGWVCSKKGVKVATPIFDGISESKIKGMLEEEGLCPTGKTVLYDGRTGEPFDQPVTVCIIYLLKLHHLVSDKIHARAVGPYSLVTQQPLGGKAQFGGQRFGEMEVWALEAYSAAFALQEILTVKSDDVTGRTKIYESIVMGENYLDAGMPESFNVLIKELQSLALDVKLLKNSENSAF
;
A
#
# COMPACT_ATOMS: atom_id res chain seq x y z
N PRO A 1 55.71 41.96 7.30
CA PRO A 1 54.23 41.82 7.51
C PRO A 1 53.57 40.75 6.62
N ILE A 2 53.81 40.78 5.30
CA ILE A 2 53.19 39.85 4.35
C ILE A 2 53.74 38.41 4.51
N GLN A 3 55.05 38.23 4.65
CA GLN A 3 55.66 36.91 4.85
C GLN A 3 55.21 36.20 6.14
N VAL A 4 54.95 36.96 7.21
CA VAL A 4 54.43 36.43 8.48
C VAL A 4 52.98 35.96 8.31
N LYS A 5 52.16 36.72 7.57
CA LYS A 5 50.81 36.28 7.18
C LYS A 5 50.86 35.02 6.30
N ILE A 6 51.77 34.96 5.33
CA ILE A 6 51.93 33.78 4.47
C ILE A 6 52.34 32.55 5.29
N HIS A 7 53.31 32.68 6.22
CA HIS A 7 53.73 31.56 7.07
C HIS A 7 52.64 31.12 8.05
N GLY A 8 51.86 32.06 8.61
CA GLY A 8 50.71 31.73 9.44
C GLY A 8 49.66 30.93 8.66
N ILE A 9 49.32 31.38 7.44
CA ILE A 9 48.39 30.66 6.57
C ILE A 9 48.96 29.28 6.19
N VAL A 10 50.25 29.18 5.85
CA VAL A 10 50.86 27.90 5.48
C VAL A 10 50.86 26.92 6.65
N ASN A 11 51.12 27.36 7.89
CA ASN A 11 51.09 26.49 9.06
C ASN A 11 49.66 26.04 9.43
N ASP A 12 48.68 26.93 9.36
CA ASP A 12 47.27 26.60 9.57
C ASP A 12 46.73 25.63 8.50
N GLN A 13 47.26 25.70 7.27
CA GLN A 13 46.89 24.77 6.21
C GLN A 13 47.66 23.44 6.34
N LYS A 14 48.92 23.44 6.80
CA LYS A 14 49.71 22.21 7.01
C LYS A 14 49.06 21.25 8.01
N SER A 15 48.48 21.75 9.10
CA SER A 15 47.75 20.91 10.06
C SER A 15 46.53 20.26 9.40
N LYS A 16 45.76 21.03 8.62
CA LYS A 16 44.61 20.53 7.85
C LYS A 16 45.01 19.50 6.78
N PHE A 17 46.16 19.69 6.13
CA PHE A 17 46.69 18.71 5.18
C PHE A 17 47.09 17.41 5.88
N ALA A 18 47.73 17.48 7.05
CA ALA A 18 48.09 16.29 7.81
C ALA A 18 46.86 15.52 8.32
N GLU A 19 45.82 16.23 8.79
CA GLU A 19 44.54 15.62 9.17
C GLU A 19 43.86 14.91 7.97
N ALA A 20 43.84 15.57 6.80
CA ALA A 20 43.30 15.00 5.58
C ALA A 20 44.10 13.77 5.10
N GLU A 21 45.43 13.77 5.25
CA GLU A 21 46.27 12.62 4.93
C GLU A 21 46.00 11.43 5.85
N MET A 22 45.85 11.66 7.17
CA MET A 22 45.48 10.60 8.11
C MET A 22 44.09 10.03 7.83
N GLU A 23 43.12 10.86 7.48
CA GLU A 23 41.77 10.40 7.14
C GLU A 23 41.76 9.57 5.84
N ARG A 24 42.58 9.98 4.86
CA ARG A 24 42.81 9.21 3.64
C ARG A 24 43.41 7.84 3.94
N GLU A 25 44.45 7.77 4.78
CA GLU A 25 45.07 6.49 5.16
C GLU A 25 44.10 5.57 5.92
N ARG A 26 43.31 6.12 6.85
CA ARG A 26 42.27 5.34 7.55
C ARG A 26 41.22 4.79 6.58
N SER A 27 40.80 5.61 5.62
CA SER A 27 39.82 5.18 4.61
C SER A 27 40.37 4.10 3.70
N LEU A 28 41.63 4.20 3.29
CA LEU A 28 42.31 3.18 2.50
C LEU A 28 42.41 1.85 3.26
N ASN A 29 42.82 1.90 4.52
CA ASN A 29 42.93 0.70 5.37
C ASN A 29 41.56 0.03 5.55
N ARG A 30 40.48 0.81 5.70
CA ARG A 30 39.12 0.26 5.79
C ARG A 30 38.70 -0.46 4.51
N VAL A 31 39.01 0.10 3.34
CA VAL A 31 38.67 -0.54 2.06
C VAL A 31 39.52 -1.78 1.80
N SER A 32 40.79 -1.80 2.23
CA SER A 32 41.68 -2.95 2.03
C SER A 32 41.35 -4.14 2.95
N SER A 33 40.85 -3.89 4.16
CA SER A 33 40.55 -4.95 5.13
C SER A 33 39.32 -5.79 4.75
N GLY A 34 38.50 -5.35 3.79
CA GLY A 34 37.26 -6.01 3.41
C GLY A 34 36.13 -5.77 4.42
N ASP A 35 34.91 -6.16 4.04
CA ASP A 35 33.76 -6.16 4.95
C ASP A 35 33.73 -7.48 5.74
N ASP A 36 33.25 -7.44 6.99
CA ASP A 36 33.00 -8.66 7.77
C ASP A 36 31.88 -9.47 7.09
N ILE A 37 32.18 -10.74 6.77
CA ILE A 37 31.24 -11.69 6.16
C ILE A 37 30.96 -12.80 7.18
N ASP A 38 29.71 -13.27 7.24
CA ASP A 38 29.34 -14.40 8.09
C ASP A 38 30.17 -15.66 7.78
N ASP A 39 30.46 -16.43 8.83
CA ASP A 39 31.22 -17.67 8.74
C ASP A 39 30.57 -18.63 7.72
N GLY A 40 31.39 -19.12 6.77
CA GLY A 40 30.95 -20.02 5.70
C GLY A 40 30.62 -19.33 4.37
N ILE A 41 30.57 -18.00 4.31
CA ILE A 41 30.40 -17.26 3.05
C ILE A 41 31.77 -16.76 2.56
N ILE A 42 32.19 -17.26 1.40
CA ILE A 42 33.49 -16.89 0.80
C ILE A 42 33.46 -15.49 0.15
N LYS A 43 32.33 -15.13 -0.46
CA LYS A 43 32.18 -13.84 -1.16
C LYS A 43 30.71 -13.41 -1.19
N GLN A 44 30.46 -12.15 -0.85
CA GLN A 44 29.14 -11.53 -0.93
C GLN A 44 29.11 -10.48 -2.04
N VAL A 45 28.07 -10.48 -2.87
CA VAL A 45 27.85 -9.47 -3.92
C VAL A 45 26.51 -8.80 -3.65
N LYS A 46 26.52 -7.48 -3.43
CA LYS A 46 25.32 -6.66 -3.21
C LYS A 46 25.00 -5.88 -4.49
N VAL A 47 23.83 -6.11 -5.07
CA VAL A 47 23.34 -5.40 -6.26
C VAL A 47 22.21 -4.46 -5.86
N TYR A 48 22.36 -3.16 -6.10
CA TYR A 48 21.34 -2.17 -5.84
C TYR A 48 20.51 -1.90 -7.10
N ILE A 49 19.20 -2.07 -7.00
CA ILE A 49 18.26 -1.80 -8.09
C ILE A 49 17.39 -0.62 -7.69
N ALA A 50 17.39 0.43 -8.50
CA ALA A 50 16.52 1.59 -8.34
C ALA A 50 15.39 1.54 -9.38
N SER A 51 14.15 1.79 -8.96
CA SER A 51 13.00 1.85 -9.85
C SER A 51 12.11 3.05 -9.48
N LYS A 52 11.67 3.80 -10.49
CA LYS A 52 10.76 4.94 -10.32
C LYS A 52 9.33 4.48 -10.54
N LYS A 53 8.55 4.37 -9.46
CA LYS A 53 7.12 4.03 -9.52
C LYS A 53 6.26 5.27 -9.78
N LYS A 54 5.40 5.22 -10.80
CA LYS A 54 4.44 6.29 -11.12
C LYS A 54 3.18 6.17 -10.24
N LEU A 55 2.28 7.15 -10.33
CA LEU A 55 0.95 7.06 -9.72
C LEU A 55 0.06 6.14 -10.56
N GLU A 56 -0.61 5.20 -9.92
CA GLU A 56 -1.49 4.23 -10.58
C GLU A 56 -2.87 4.18 -9.91
N VAL A 57 -3.86 3.68 -10.65
CA VAL A 57 -5.19 3.40 -10.10
C VAL A 57 -5.05 2.35 -8.99
N GLY A 58 -5.63 2.62 -7.83
CA GLY A 58 -5.47 1.79 -6.63
C GLY A 58 -4.44 2.30 -5.63
N ASP A 59 -3.58 3.25 -6.00
CA ASP A 59 -2.65 3.86 -5.05
C ASP A 59 -3.40 4.68 -3.98
N LYS A 60 -2.89 4.65 -2.74
CA LYS A 60 -3.48 5.38 -1.62
C LYS A 60 -2.88 6.78 -1.49
N MET A 61 -3.76 7.77 -1.46
CA MET A 61 -3.42 9.19 -1.27
C MET A 61 -4.05 9.71 0.03
N ALA A 62 -3.53 10.82 0.54
CA ALA A 62 -4.10 11.50 1.71
C ALA A 62 -3.92 13.01 1.62
N GLY A 63 -4.88 13.77 2.14
CA GLY A 63 -4.66 15.17 2.50
C GLY A 63 -4.17 15.32 3.94
N ARG A 64 -3.83 16.56 4.32
CA ARG A 64 -3.34 16.89 5.68
C ARG A 64 -4.41 16.80 6.75
N HIS A 65 -5.68 16.88 6.37
CA HIS A 65 -6.84 16.88 7.27
C HIS A 65 -7.48 15.50 7.48
N GLY A 66 -6.68 14.43 7.37
CA GLY A 66 -7.12 13.06 7.63
C GLY A 66 -7.99 12.43 6.55
N ASN A 67 -8.22 13.13 5.42
CA ASN A 67 -8.94 12.63 4.27
C ASN A 67 -8.04 11.67 3.46
N LYS A 68 -8.21 10.36 3.69
CA LYS A 68 -7.52 9.30 2.94
C LYS A 68 -8.42 8.78 1.82
N GLY A 69 -7.84 8.52 0.66
CA GLY A 69 -8.55 8.01 -0.50
C GLY A 69 -7.69 7.05 -1.33
N VAL A 70 -8.34 6.34 -2.24
CA VAL A 70 -7.69 5.52 -3.25
C VAL A 70 -7.95 6.17 -4.60
N VAL A 71 -6.95 6.21 -5.48
CA VAL A 71 -7.13 6.73 -6.85
C VAL A 71 -8.07 5.78 -7.60
N ALA A 72 -9.27 6.24 -7.93
CA ALA A 72 -10.29 5.43 -8.60
C ALA A 72 -10.10 5.39 -10.12
N LYS A 73 -9.74 6.52 -10.73
CA LYS A 73 -9.56 6.65 -12.18
C LYS A 73 -8.56 7.77 -12.48
N ILE A 74 -7.76 7.56 -13.51
CA ILE A 74 -6.95 8.61 -14.15
C ILE A 74 -7.65 8.94 -15.46
N VAL A 75 -8.05 10.20 -15.61
CA VAL A 75 -8.72 10.70 -16.81
C VAL A 75 -7.79 11.66 -17.54
N LYS A 76 -8.10 11.93 -18.81
CA LYS A 76 -7.38 12.92 -19.60
C LYS A 76 -7.82 14.33 -19.22
N ASP A 77 -6.97 15.30 -19.47
CA ASP A 77 -7.22 16.71 -19.16
C ASP A 77 -8.45 17.25 -19.91
N GLU A 78 -8.70 16.80 -21.15
CA GLU A 78 -9.87 17.18 -21.96
C GLU A 78 -11.22 16.74 -21.36
N ASP A 79 -11.22 15.68 -20.54
CA ASP A 79 -12.43 15.15 -19.89
C ASP A 79 -12.70 15.83 -18.53
N MET A 80 -11.75 16.60 -18.00
CA MET A 80 -11.87 17.20 -16.68
C MET A 80 -12.72 18.46 -16.73
N PRO A 81 -13.52 18.73 -15.68
CA PRO A 81 -14.16 20.01 -15.52
C PRO A 81 -13.15 21.16 -15.56
N PHE A 82 -13.51 22.25 -16.22
CA PHE A 82 -12.62 23.40 -16.37
C PHE A 82 -13.26 24.70 -15.88
N MET A 83 -12.41 25.60 -15.42
CA MET A 83 -12.79 26.94 -14.97
C MET A 83 -13.07 27.88 -16.16
N PRO A 84 -13.69 29.06 -15.95
CA PRO A 84 -14.01 29.98 -17.04
C PRO A 84 -12.80 30.51 -17.81
N ASP A 85 -11.60 30.40 -17.23
CA ASP A 85 -10.31 30.73 -17.86
C ASP A 85 -9.77 29.59 -18.76
N GLY A 86 -10.47 28.45 -18.83
CA GLY A 86 -10.08 27.26 -19.58
C GLY A 86 -9.18 26.29 -18.80
N THR A 87 -8.81 26.60 -17.56
CA THR A 87 -7.92 25.74 -16.77
C THR A 87 -8.69 24.52 -16.25
N PRO A 88 -8.29 23.27 -16.59
CA PRO A 88 -8.90 22.06 -16.05
C PRO A 88 -8.52 21.85 -14.59
N VAL A 89 -9.40 21.18 -13.82
CA VAL A 89 -9.08 20.78 -12.43
C VAL A 89 -8.24 19.50 -12.41
N ASP A 90 -7.33 19.38 -11.44
CA ASP A 90 -6.44 18.20 -11.32
C ASP A 90 -7.08 17.03 -10.57
N VAL A 91 -7.85 17.31 -9.52
CA VAL A 91 -8.40 16.31 -8.60
C VAL A 91 -9.82 16.67 -8.20
N ILE A 92 -10.72 15.70 -8.31
CA ILE A 92 -12.12 15.82 -7.85
C ILE A 92 -12.26 15.06 -6.53
N LEU A 93 -12.70 15.76 -5.48
CA LEU A 93 -12.94 15.18 -4.14
C LEU A 93 -14.44 15.12 -3.84
N ASN A 94 -14.86 14.06 -3.14
CA ASN A 94 -16.25 13.89 -2.74
C ASN A 94 -16.59 14.82 -1.53
N PRO A 95 -17.58 15.73 -1.65
CA PRO A 95 -17.92 16.66 -0.57
C PRO A 95 -18.60 15.99 0.64
N LEU A 96 -19.19 14.80 0.49
CA LEU A 96 -19.93 14.12 1.56
C LEU A 96 -19.05 13.76 2.77
N GLY A 97 -17.74 13.62 2.55
CA GLY A 97 -16.80 13.31 3.63
C GLY A 97 -16.56 14.46 4.61
N VAL A 98 -16.82 15.71 4.20
CA VAL A 98 -16.57 16.91 5.01
C VAL A 98 -17.53 17.04 6.19
N PRO A 99 -18.87 17.05 6.00
CA PRO A 99 -19.81 17.18 7.11
C PRO A 99 -19.77 15.97 8.04
N SER A 100 -19.61 14.76 7.49
CA SER A 100 -19.59 13.52 8.28
C SER A 100 -18.37 13.43 9.21
N ARG A 101 -17.20 13.94 8.80
CA ARG A 101 -15.96 13.87 9.59
C ARG A 101 -15.61 15.18 10.30
N MET A 102 -16.39 16.24 10.09
CA MET A 102 -16.19 17.58 10.66
C MET A 102 -14.79 18.17 10.41
N ASN A 103 -14.12 17.80 9.32
CA ASN A 103 -12.80 18.31 8.96
C ASN A 103 -12.90 19.56 8.07
N VAL A 104 -13.56 20.59 8.59
CA VAL A 104 -13.83 21.87 7.89
C VAL A 104 -12.54 22.62 7.54
N GLY A 105 -11.47 22.40 8.33
CA GLY A 105 -10.16 23.00 8.08
C GLY A 105 -9.61 22.77 6.67
N GLN A 106 -10.00 21.66 6.02
CA GLN A 106 -9.61 21.43 4.62
C GLN A 106 -10.14 22.52 3.70
N LEU A 107 -11.38 22.99 3.89
CA LEU A 107 -11.98 24.03 3.07
C LEU A 107 -11.23 25.36 3.26
N LEU A 108 -10.86 25.68 4.50
CA LEU A 108 -10.07 26.87 4.83
C LEU A 108 -8.66 26.81 4.24
N GLU A 109 -7.98 25.66 4.33
CA GLU A 109 -6.70 25.42 3.67
C GLU A 109 -6.84 25.66 2.16
N THR A 110 -7.87 25.07 1.56
CA THR A 110 -8.07 25.12 0.11
C THR A 110 -8.33 26.55 -0.39
N ALA A 111 -9.15 27.31 0.34
CA ALA A 111 -9.46 28.71 0.02
C ALA A 111 -8.23 29.61 0.12
N LEU A 112 -7.47 29.47 1.21
CA LEU A 112 -6.21 30.20 1.39
C LEU A 112 -5.18 29.80 0.33
N GLY A 113 -5.12 28.51 -0.04
CA GLY A 113 -4.24 28.01 -1.09
C GLY A 113 -4.50 28.66 -2.44
N TRP A 114 -5.77 28.94 -2.77
CA TRP A 114 -6.13 29.63 -4.01
C TRP A 114 -5.62 31.07 -4.03
N VAL A 115 -5.83 31.82 -2.94
CA VAL A 115 -5.27 33.18 -2.76
C VAL A 115 -3.75 33.15 -2.90
N CYS A 116 -3.07 32.21 -2.21
CA CYS A 116 -1.61 32.09 -2.25
C CYS A 116 -1.10 31.89 -3.68
N SER A 117 -1.77 31.05 -4.47
CA SER A 117 -1.38 30.78 -5.85
C SER A 117 -1.59 31.97 -6.77
N LYS A 118 -2.65 32.77 -6.60
CA LYS A 118 -2.86 34.00 -7.37
C LYS A 118 -1.83 35.06 -7.04
N LYS A 119 -1.59 35.31 -5.74
CA LYS A 119 -0.61 36.31 -5.27
C LYS A 119 0.85 35.86 -5.45
N GLY A 120 1.10 34.57 -5.65
CA GLY A 120 2.46 34.01 -5.69
C GLY A 120 3.18 34.06 -4.33
N VAL A 121 2.43 34.05 -3.23
CA VAL A 121 2.96 34.16 -1.86
C VAL A 121 2.87 32.85 -1.11
N LYS A 122 3.77 32.66 -0.14
CA LYS A 122 3.71 31.54 0.81
C LYS A 122 3.19 32.05 2.13
N VAL A 123 2.27 31.30 2.74
CA VAL A 123 1.67 31.63 4.04
C VAL A 123 2.03 30.56 5.05
N ALA A 124 2.32 31.00 6.28
CA ALA A 124 2.45 30.13 7.44
C ALA A 124 1.36 30.50 8.45
N THR A 125 0.55 29.51 8.82
CA THR A 125 -0.49 29.67 9.87
C THR A 125 -0.08 28.83 11.09
N PRO A 126 0.08 29.44 12.27
CA PRO A 126 0.27 28.70 13.52
C PRO A 126 -0.87 27.72 13.79
N ILE A 127 -0.59 26.67 14.56
CA ILE A 127 -1.54 25.57 14.81
C ILE A 127 -2.75 26.05 15.64
N PHE A 128 -2.51 26.91 16.64
CA PHE A 128 -3.55 27.36 17.59
C PHE A 128 -3.95 28.84 17.42
N ASP A 129 -3.13 29.64 16.76
CA ASP A 129 -3.40 31.06 16.47
C ASP A 129 -3.39 31.28 14.94
N GLY A 130 -4.37 30.64 14.29
CA GLY A 130 -4.50 30.62 12.84
C GLY A 130 -5.12 31.90 12.27
N ILE A 131 -5.15 31.96 10.94
CA ILE A 131 -5.86 33.03 10.24
C ILE A 131 -7.38 32.91 10.46
N SER A 132 -8.04 34.03 10.75
CA SER A 132 -9.51 34.05 10.87
C SER A 132 -10.19 33.86 9.51
N GLU A 133 -11.38 33.24 9.51
CA GLU A 133 -12.18 33.04 8.30
C GLU A 133 -12.51 34.38 7.62
N SER A 134 -12.82 35.41 8.40
CA SER A 134 -13.10 36.77 7.88
C SER A 134 -11.92 37.34 7.09
N LYS A 135 -10.69 37.07 7.53
CA LYS A 135 -9.48 37.52 6.84
C LYS A 135 -9.24 36.72 5.56
N ILE A 136 -9.51 35.41 5.54
CA ILE A 136 -9.46 34.60 4.31
C ILE A 136 -10.49 35.14 3.29
N LYS A 137 -11.72 35.44 3.73
CA LYS A 137 -12.76 36.02 2.87
C LYS A 137 -12.35 37.37 2.27
N GLY A 138 -11.82 38.28 3.09
CA GLY A 138 -11.29 39.55 2.60
C GLY A 138 -10.14 39.37 1.60
N MET A 139 -9.24 38.40 1.86
CA MET A 139 -8.16 38.08 0.92
C MET A 139 -8.65 37.49 -0.41
N LEU A 140 -9.76 36.75 -0.42
CA LEU A 140 -10.39 36.27 -1.66
C LEU A 140 -10.98 37.45 -2.45
N GLU A 141 -11.67 38.36 -1.77
CA GLU A 141 -12.27 39.55 -2.39
C GLU A 141 -11.23 40.48 -3.01
N GLU A 142 -10.09 40.71 -2.32
CA GLU A 142 -8.95 41.46 -2.84
C GLU A 142 -8.44 40.91 -4.18
N GLU A 143 -8.53 39.60 -4.38
CA GLU A 143 -8.07 38.90 -5.59
C GLU A 143 -9.17 38.70 -6.65
N GLY A 144 -10.33 39.34 -6.45
CA GLY A 144 -11.50 39.22 -7.32
C GLY A 144 -12.11 37.82 -7.35
N LEU A 145 -11.89 37.02 -6.31
CA LEU A 145 -12.47 35.69 -6.14
C LEU A 145 -13.75 35.78 -5.30
N CYS A 146 -14.64 34.79 -5.46
CA CYS A 146 -15.83 34.71 -4.64
C CYS A 146 -15.45 34.52 -3.16
N PRO A 147 -16.07 35.24 -2.20
CA PRO A 147 -15.78 35.08 -0.77
C PRO A 147 -16.06 33.66 -0.25
N THR A 148 -16.92 32.90 -0.95
CA THR A 148 -17.25 31.51 -0.60
C THR A 148 -16.26 30.49 -1.20
N GLY A 149 -15.29 30.93 -2.01
CA GLY A 149 -14.36 30.06 -2.73
C GLY A 149 -15.03 29.22 -3.82
N LYS A 150 -16.23 29.59 -4.26
CA LYS A 150 -16.97 28.91 -5.33
C LYS A 150 -16.82 29.62 -6.66
N THR A 151 -16.79 28.83 -7.74
CA THR A 151 -16.80 29.33 -9.11
C THR A 151 -17.72 28.47 -9.98
N VAL A 152 -18.09 28.98 -11.16
CA VAL A 152 -18.77 28.18 -12.17
C VAL A 152 -17.73 27.26 -12.83
N LEU A 153 -18.05 25.98 -12.92
CA LEU A 153 -17.28 25.01 -13.69
C LEU A 153 -18.09 24.59 -14.92
N TYR A 154 -17.38 24.23 -15.98
CA TYR A 154 -17.94 23.64 -17.19
C TYR A 154 -17.52 22.17 -17.27
N ASP A 155 -18.42 21.31 -17.71
CA ASP A 155 -18.12 19.90 -17.94
C ASP A 155 -17.20 19.76 -19.17
N GLY A 156 -16.04 19.11 -19.01
CA GLY A 156 -15.07 18.92 -20.10
C GLY A 156 -15.62 18.08 -21.25
N ARG A 157 -16.63 17.25 -21.00
CA ARG A 157 -17.19 16.33 -22.01
C ARG A 157 -18.28 16.95 -22.88
N THR A 158 -19.12 17.77 -22.27
CA THR A 158 -20.28 18.39 -22.92
C THR A 158 -20.07 19.86 -23.23
N GLY A 159 -19.22 20.54 -22.46
CA GLY A 159 -19.03 21.99 -22.50
C GLY A 159 -20.10 22.78 -21.74
N GLU A 160 -21.10 22.12 -21.15
CA GLU A 160 -22.19 22.78 -20.43
C GLU A 160 -21.75 23.18 -19.01
N PRO A 161 -22.24 24.33 -18.48
CA PRO A 161 -21.98 24.72 -17.10
C PRO A 161 -22.76 23.82 -16.12
N PHE A 162 -22.17 23.53 -14.96
CA PHE A 162 -22.91 22.85 -13.88
C PHE A 162 -24.00 23.76 -13.27
N ASP A 163 -25.09 23.16 -12.80
CA ASP A 163 -26.24 23.87 -12.21
C ASP A 163 -25.88 24.71 -10.98
N GLN A 164 -24.92 24.23 -10.17
CA GLN A 164 -24.49 24.88 -8.94
C GLN A 164 -23.01 25.24 -8.98
N PRO A 165 -22.62 26.41 -8.43
CA PRO A 165 -21.22 26.78 -8.37
C PRO A 165 -20.47 25.85 -7.42
N VAL A 166 -19.30 25.39 -7.86
CA VAL A 166 -18.49 24.38 -7.20
C VAL A 166 -17.33 25.06 -6.48
N THR A 167 -16.96 24.54 -5.31
CA THR A 167 -15.74 24.97 -4.62
C THR A 167 -14.54 24.40 -5.35
N VAL A 168 -13.84 25.25 -6.11
CA VAL A 168 -12.54 24.96 -6.73
C VAL A 168 -11.49 25.59 -5.84
N CYS A 169 -10.36 24.95 -5.61
CA CYS A 169 -9.33 25.50 -4.73
C CYS A 169 -8.02 24.70 -4.90
N ILE A 170 -6.97 25.11 -4.17
CA ILE A 170 -5.66 24.43 -4.16
C ILE A 170 -5.43 23.77 -2.79
N ILE A 171 -5.23 22.46 -2.78
CA ILE A 171 -5.02 21.64 -1.58
C ILE A 171 -3.67 20.95 -1.61
N TYR A 172 -3.07 20.75 -0.44
CA TYR A 172 -1.87 19.94 -0.31
C TYR A 172 -2.19 18.44 -0.17
N LEU A 173 -1.82 17.65 -1.19
CA LEU A 173 -1.99 16.20 -1.22
C LEU A 173 -0.66 15.46 -1.04
N LEU A 174 -0.74 14.33 -0.35
CA LEU A 174 0.36 13.42 -0.04
C LEU A 174 0.11 12.05 -0.69
N LYS A 175 1.15 11.47 -1.27
CA LYS A 175 1.16 10.05 -1.68
C LYS A 175 1.61 9.19 -0.50
N LEU A 176 0.83 8.19 -0.14
CA LEU A 176 1.20 7.25 0.92
C LEU A 176 2.04 6.10 0.36
N HIS A 177 2.84 5.47 1.21
CA HIS A 177 3.62 4.28 0.88
C HIS A 177 2.75 3.03 0.58
N HIS A 178 1.43 3.13 0.70
CA HIS A 178 0.52 2.02 0.42
C HIS A 178 0.22 1.92 -1.08
N LEU A 179 1.18 1.38 -1.83
CA LEU A 179 1.09 1.18 -3.27
C LEU A 179 0.24 -0.03 -3.63
N VAL A 180 -0.45 0.03 -4.76
CA VAL A 180 -1.26 -1.09 -5.26
C VAL A 180 -0.39 -2.27 -5.71
N SER A 181 0.75 -1.98 -6.36
CA SER A 181 1.70 -2.98 -6.86
C SER A 181 2.15 -3.96 -5.78
N ASP A 182 2.25 -3.47 -4.54
CA ASP A 182 2.78 -4.22 -3.42
C ASP A 182 1.69 -5.12 -2.80
N LYS A 183 0.41 -4.81 -3.05
CA LYS A 183 -0.75 -5.54 -2.53
C LYS A 183 -1.32 -6.59 -3.47
N ILE A 184 -1.24 -6.38 -4.79
CA ILE A 184 -1.73 -7.37 -5.76
C ILE A 184 -0.87 -8.64 -5.64
N HIS A 185 -1.55 -9.77 -5.46
CA HIS A 185 -0.96 -11.10 -5.40
C HIS A 185 -2.02 -12.13 -5.76
N ALA A 186 -1.67 -13.08 -6.61
CA ALA A 186 -2.52 -14.19 -6.99
C ALA A 186 -1.68 -15.47 -7.05
N ARG A 187 -2.34 -16.60 -6.81
CA ARG A 187 -1.71 -17.92 -6.79
C ARG A 187 -2.67 -18.93 -7.40
N ALA A 188 -2.13 -19.83 -8.22
CA ALA A 188 -2.79 -21.08 -8.60
C ALA A 188 -2.20 -22.24 -7.78
N VAL A 189 -0.98 -22.67 -8.10
CA VAL A 189 -0.22 -23.69 -7.36
C VAL A 189 1.05 -23.05 -6.78
N GLY A 190 1.59 -23.60 -5.70
CA GLY A 190 2.81 -23.09 -5.06
C GLY A 190 3.32 -24.00 -3.96
N PRO A 191 4.20 -23.52 -3.06
CA PRO A 191 4.76 -24.34 -1.99
C PRO A 191 3.75 -24.65 -0.88
N TYR A 192 3.95 -25.79 -0.23
CA TYR A 192 3.11 -26.33 0.83
C TYR A 192 3.93 -26.58 2.10
N SER A 193 3.27 -26.54 3.24
CA SER A 193 3.85 -26.90 4.54
C SER A 193 4.18 -28.39 4.59
N LEU A 194 5.34 -28.74 5.16
CA LEU A 194 5.75 -30.14 5.31
C LEU A 194 4.87 -30.91 6.30
N VAL A 195 4.33 -30.22 7.31
CA VAL A 195 3.57 -30.85 8.39
C VAL A 195 2.12 -31.10 7.98
N THR A 196 1.39 -30.03 7.64
CA THR A 196 -0.05 -30.09 7.38
C THR A 196 -0.40 -30.19 5.90
N GLN A 197 0.58 -30.14 5.00
CA GLN A 197 0.37 -30.09 3.54
C GLN A 197 -0.47 -28.91 3.04
N GLN A 198 -0.74 -27.91 3.88
CA GLN A 198 -1.49 -26.71 3.49
C GLN A 198 -0.62 -25.70 2.72
N PRO A 199 -1.21 -24.86 1.83
CA PRO A 199 -0.48 -23.78 1.18
C PRO A 199 0.20 -22.85 2.20
N LEU A 200 1.45 -22.45 1.93
CA LEU A 200 2.13 -21.45 2.77
C LEU A 200 1.39 -20.10 2.75
N GLY A 201 1.60 -19.28 3.78
CA GLY A 201 1.03 -17.94 3.88
C GLY A 201 1.96 -16.85 3.36
N GLY A 202 1.39 -15.74 2.92
CA GLY A 202 2.13 -14.51 2.60
C GLY A 202 2.70 -14.43 1.19
N LYS A 203 2.71 -13.21 0.63
CA LYS A 203 3.13 -12.92 -0.75
C LYS A 203 4.57 -13.35 -1.04
N ALA A 204 5.49 -13.17 -0.10
CA ALA A 204 6.91 -13.46 -0.29
C ALA A 204 7.20 -14.94 -0.59
N GLN A 205 6.34 -15.84 -0.12
CA GLN A 205 6.48 -17.28 -0.30
C GLN A 205 5.54 -17.84 -1.38
N PHE A 206 5.00 -16.97 -2.25
CA PHE A 206 3.89 -17.33 -3.14
C PHE A 206 2.73 -17.98 -2.38
N GLY A 207 2.41 -17.45 -1.21
CA GLY A 207 1.42 -18.01 -0.30
C GLY A 207 -0.02 -17.89 -0.79
N GLY A 208 -0.89 -18.76 -0.29
CA GLY A 208 -2.34 -18.70 -0.47
C GLY A 208 -3.00 -17.69 0.47
N GLN A 209 -4.25 -17.34 0.18
CA GLN A 209 -5.08 -16.58 1.12
C GLN A 209 -5.70 -17.52 2.15
N ARG A 210 -5.80 -17.05 3.39
CA ARG A 210 -6.48 -17.80 4.44
C ARG A 210 -7.98 -17.76 4.21
N PHE A 211 -8.59 -18.92 4.02
CA PHE A 211 -10.02 -19.11 4.16
C PHE A 211 -10.32 -19.34 5.65
N GLY A 212 -10.93 -18.37 6.31
CA GLY A 212 -11.12 -18.38 7.75
C GLY A 212 -12.43 -19.04 8.18
N GLU A 213 -12.60 -19.12 9.49
CA GLU A 213 -13.77 -19.74 10.13
C GLU A 213 -15.07 -18.98 9.81
N MET A 214 -15.02 -17.64 9.80
CA MET A 214 -16.20 -16.83 9.46
C MET A 214 -16.62 -17.02 8.00
N GLU A 215 -15.67 -17.25 7.08
CA GLU A 215 -15.99 -17.56 5.69
C GLU A 215 -16.58 -18.96 5.52
N VAL A 216 -16.15 -19.94 6.34
CA VAL A 216 -16.77 -21.28 6.41
C VAL A 216 -18.22 -21.16 6.85
N TRP A 217 -18.50 -20.46 7.96
CA TRP A 217 -19.87 -20.25 8.44
C TRP A 217 -20.76 -19.56 7.41
N ALA A 218 -20.20 -18.61 6.65
CA ALA A 218 -20.94 -17.97 5.58
C ALA A 218 -21.36 -18.99 4.50
N LEU A 219 -20.47 -19.87 4.05
CA LEU A 219 -20.80 -20.92 3.07
C LEU A 219 -21.78 -21.96 3.61
N GLU A 220 -21.66 -22.33 4.89
CA GLU A 220 -22.61 -23.22 5.56
C GLU A 220 -24.01 -22.60 5.64
N ALA A 221 -24.12 -21.30 5.93
CA ALA A 221 -25.39 -20.58 5.94
C ALA A 221 -26.06 -20.57 4.55
N TYR A 222 -25.27 -20.53 3.48
CA TYR A 222 -25.76 -20.72 2.10
C TYR A 222 -26.02 -22.18 1.73
N SER A 223 -25.76 -23.15 2.62
CA SER A 223 -25.83 -24.58 2.33
C SER A 223 -24.99 -25.01 1.12
N ALA A 224 -23.87 -24.32 0.89
CA ALA A 224 -22.97 -24.54 -0.24
C ALA A 224 -22.01 -25.71 0.01
N ALA A 225 -22.55 -26.90 0.30
CA ALA A 225 -21.80 -28.07 0.77
C ALA A 225 -20.69 -28.50 -0.21
N PHE A 226 -20.97 -28.55 -1.51
CA PHE A 226 -19.98 -28.94 -2.53
C PHE A 226 -18.83 -27.94 -2.66
N ALA A 227 -19.13 -26.63 -2.62
CA ALA A 227 -18.11 -25.60 -2.69
C ALA A 227 -17.24 -25.60 -1.43
N LEU A 228 -17.85 -25.81 -0.26
CA LEU A 228 -17.13 -25.92 1.00
C LEU A 228 -16.23 -27.16 1.03
N GLN A 229 -16.74 -28.31 0.59
CA GLN A 229 -15.96 -29.55 0.47
C GLN A 229 -14.75 -29.33 -0.44
N GLU A 230 -14.92 -28.71 -1.62
CA GLU A 230 -13.83 -28.44 -2.56
C GLU A 230 -12.75 -27.52 -1.95
N ILE A 231 -13.16 -26.45 -1.25
CA ILE A 231 -12.24 -25.49 -0.62
C ILE A 231 -11.43 -26.15 0.50
N LEU A 232 -12.09 -26.96 1.34
CA LEU A 232 -11.46 -27.55 2.51
C LEU A 232 -10.59 -28.78 2.21
N THR A 233 -10.84 -29.50 1.11
CA THR A 233 -10.09 -30.72 0.76
C THR A 233 -9.16 -30.50 -0.44
N VAL A 234 -9.68 -30.63 -1.67
CA VAL A 234 -8.90 -30.70 -2.91
C VAL A 234 -8.21 -29.39 -3.27
N LYS A 235 -8.55 -28.25 -2.65
CA LYS A 235 -7.82 -26.98 -2.79
C LYS A 235 -6.81 -26.71 -1.68
N SER A 236 -6.86 -27.48 -0.59
CA SER A 236 -6.07 -27.23 0.62
C SER A 236 -5.02 -28.32 0.83
N ASP A 237 -5.33 -29.39 1.56
CA ASP A 237 -4.38 -30.35 2.12
C ASP A 237 -4.62 -31.81 1.72
N ASP A 238 -5.60 -32.10 0.85
CA ASP A 238 -5.69 -33.41 0.20
C ASP A 238 -4.60 -33.53 -0.88
N VAL A 239 -3.51 -34.24 -0.56
CA VAL A 239 -2.37 -34.41 -1.46
C VAL A 239 -2.77 -35.11 -2.76
N THR A 240 -3.60 -36.15 -2.64
CA THR A 240 -4.00 -36.96 -3.80
C THR A 240 -5.10 -36.26 -4.62
N GLY A 241 -6.08 -35.65 -3.94
CA GLY A 241 -7.18 -34.93 -4.56
C GLY A 241 -6.71 -33.71 -5.36
N ARG A 242 -5.69 -32.98 -4.87
CA ARG A 242 -5.09 -31.83 -5.58
C ARG A 242 -4.50 -32.21 -6.94
N THR A 243 -3.78 -33.32 -7.02
CA THR A 243 -3.18 -33.78 -8.28
C THR A 243 -4.27 -34.24 -9.25
N LYS A 244 -5.22 -35.04 -8.76
CA LYS A 244 -6.35 -35.54 -9.56
C LYS A 244 -7.22 -34.41 -10.12
N ILE A 245 -7.57 -33.42 -9.30
CA ILE A 245 -8.43 -32.32 -9.74
C ILE A 245 -7.70 -31.46 -10.78
N TYR A 246 -6.39 -31.25 -10.62
CA TYR A 246 -5.58 -30.53 -11.60
C TYR A 246 -5.55 -31.28 -12.94
N GLU A 247 -5.29 -32.59 -12.93
CA GLU A 247 -5.34 -33.44 -14.12
C GLU A 247 -6.71 -33.43 -14.79
N SER A 248 -7.78 -33.54 -14.00
CA SER A 248 -9.17 -33.54 -14.49
C SER A 248 -9.51 -32.22 -15.20
N ILE A 249 -9.11 -31.08 -14.60
CA ILE A 249 -9.30 -29.75 -15.22
C ILE A 249 -8.54 -29.65 -16.55
N VAL A 250 -7.31 -30.19 -16.62
CA VAL A 250 -6.51 -30.18 -17.85
C VAL A 250 -7.10 -31.08 -18.94
N MET A 251 -7.65 -32.24 -18.56
CA MET A 251 -8.29 -33.19 -19.47
C MET A 251 -9.73 -32.80 -19.86
N GLY A 252 -10.33 -31.85 -19.15
CA GLY A 252 -11.73 -31.45 -19.34
C GLY A 252 -12.74 -32.43 -18.74
N GLU A 253 -12.31 -33.28 -17.82
CA GLU A 253 -13.16 -34.21 -17.09
C GLU A 253 -13.66 -33.58 -15.78
N ASN A 254 -14.92 -33.80 -15.42
CA ASN A 254 -15.57 -33.14 -14.30
C ASN A 254 -16.00 -34.15 -13.23
N TYR A 255 -15.04 -34.71 -12.51
CA TYR A 255 -15.34 -35.46 -11.28
C TYR A 255 -14.49 -34.95 -10.11
N LEU A 256 -15.12 -34.88 -8.94
CA LEU A 256 -14.50 -34.47 -7.68
C LEU A 256 -14.43 -35.70 -6.77
N ASP A 257 -13.21 -36.14 -6.47
CA ASP A 257 -12.95 -37.21 -5.51
C ASP A 257 -12.18 -36.61 -4.33
N ALA A 258 -12.89 -36.37 -3.22
CA ALA A 258 -12.35 -35.73 -2.03
C ALA A 258 -11.98 -36.78 -0.98
N GLY A 259 -10.70 -36.79 -0.60
CA GLY A 259 -10.17 -37.64 0.47
C GLY A 259 -10.26 -37.01 1.86
N MET A 260 -9.64 -37.67 2.84
CA MET A 260 -9.44 -37.10 4.17
C MET A 260 -8.31 -36.06 4.15
N PRO A 261 -8.52 -34.88 4.75
CA PRO A 261 -7.47 -33.88 4.95
C PRO A 261 -6.26 -34.39 5.72
N GLU A 262 -5.05 -34.04 5.30
CA GLU A 262 -3.83 -34.40 6.04
C GLU A 262 -3.75 -33.74 7.42
N SER A 263 -4.32 -32.54 7.57
CA SER A 263 -4.41 -31.89 8.89
C SER A 263 -5.16 -32.74 9.92
N PHE A 264 -6.18 -33.50 9.49
CA PHE A 264 -6.90 -34.40 10.37
C PHE A 264 -6.07 -35.64 10.75
N ASN A 265 -5.27 -36.17 9.82
CA ASN A 265 -4.31 -37.24 10.12
C ASN A 265 -3.27 -36.78 11.14
N VAL A 266 -2.75 -35.56 10.99
CA VAL A 266 -1.81 -34.95 11.94
C VAL A 266 -2.45 -34.84 13.33
N LEU A 267 -3.69 -34.36 13.42
CA LEU A 267 -4.45 -34.28 14.68
C LEU A 267 -4.57 -35.65 15.36
N ILE A 268 -4.91 -36.71 14.62
CA ILE A 268 -5.00 -38.07 15.17
C ILE A 268 -3.65 -38.51 15.74
N LYS A 269 -2.55 -38.23 15.03
CA LYS A 269 -1.20 -38.59 15.48
C LYS A 269 -0.77 -37.81 16.72
N GLU A 270 -1.13 -36.54 16.82
CA GLU A 270 -0.91 -35.73 18.02
C GLU A 270 -1.70 -36.29 19.23
N LEU A 271 -2.98 -36.66 19.06
CA LEU A 271 -3.74 -37.29 20.14
C LEU A 271 -3.16 -38.65 20.56
N GLN A 272 -2.73 -39.48 19.60
CA GLN A 272 -2.09 -40.77 19.88
C GLN A 272 -0.76 -40.60 20.65
N SER A 273 -0.02 -39.52 20.40
CA SER A 273 1.22 -39.21 21.12
C SER A 273 1.00 -38.95 22.62
N LEU A 274 -0.22 -38.56 23.01
CA LEU A 274 -0.63 -38.35 24.40
C LEU A 274 -1.10 -39.65 25.09
N ALA A 275 -0.81 -40.81 24.48
CA ALA A 275 -1.27 -42.14 24.92
C ALA A 275 -2.81 -42.32 24.89
N LEU A 276 -3.50 -41.61 24.00
CA LEU A 276 -4.92 -41.82 23.74
C LEU A 276 -5.11 -42.80 22.56
N ASP A 277 -5.90 -43.86 22.75
CA ASP A 277 -6.24 -44.80 21.66
C ASP A 277 -7.37 -44.23 20.80
N VAL A 278 -7.00 -43.44 19.78
CA VAL A 278 -7.94 -42.86 18.81
C VAL A 278 -7.95 -43.72 17.55
N LYS A 279 -9.12 -44.28 17.20
CA LYS A 279 -9.36 -45.09 16.00
C LYS A 279 -10.57 -44.57 15.24
N LEU A 280 -10.49 -44.57 13.91
CA LEU A 280 -11.61 -44.24 13.03
C LEU A 280 -12.43 -45.51 12.79
N LEU A 281 -13.60 -45.59 13.42
CA LEU A 281 -14.54 -46.68 13.20
C LEU A 281 -15.43 -46.35 12.01
N LYS A 282 -15.56 -47.27 11.06
CA LYS A 282 -16.64 -47.21 10.07
C LYS A 282 -17.85 -47.93 10.66
N ASN A 283 -19.04 -47.32 10.57
CA ASN A 283 -20.30 -47.84 11.16
C ASN A 283 -20.73 -49.24 10.68
N SER A 284 -20.00 -49.86 9.76
CA SER A 284 -20.21 -51.24 9.31
C SER A 284 -19.64 -52.31 10.26
N GLU A 285 -18.87 -51.97 11.30
CA GLU A 285 -18.23 -52.96 12.19
C GLU A 285 -18.80 -53.05 13.61
N ASN A 286 -19.79 -52.23 13.98
CA ASN A 286 -20.43 -52.26 15.31
C ASN A 286 -21.90 -52.72 15.27
N SER A 287 -22.15 -53.88 14.68
CA SER A 287 -23.40 -54.63 14.86
C SER A 287 -23.21 -55.91 15.69
N ALA A 288 -22.27 -55.89 16.64
CA ALA A 288 -22.07 -57.00 17.56
C ALA A 288 -21.36 -56.55 18.85
N PHE A 289 -22.01 -55.71 19.67
CA PHE A 289 -21.83 -55.68 21.13
C PHE A 289 -23.12 -55.15 21.78
#